data_AF-A0A8T5UKY2-F1
#
_entry.id   AF-A0A8T5UKY2-F1
#
_cell.length_a   1.000
_cell.length_b   1.000
_cell.length_c   1.000
_cell.angle_alpha   90.00
_cell.angle_beta   90.00
_cell.angle_gamma   90.00
#
_symmetry.space_group_name_H-M   'P 1'
#
loop_
_entity.id
_entity.type
_entity.pdbx_description
1 polymer ?
#
loop_
_entity_poly.entity_id
_entity_poly.type
_entity_poly.pdbx_seq_one_letter_code
_entity_poly.pdbx_strand_id
1 'polypeptide(L)'
;NDLLAYSDLNGEFHNLIFNVCGNKQLIKICNNLSSSEYRFRINALRNNPERLKYSLKEHQDIIEALKRKDAEQAERLSQIHINNVLKNILENESKEKGEKEDASN
;
A
#
# COMPACT_ATOMS: atom_id res chain seq x y z
N ASN A 1 15.35 -11.75 -3.07
CA ASN A 1 14.95 -10.54 -3.84
C ASN A 1 14.24 -9.63 -2.86
N ASP A 2 14.85 -8.50 -2.48
CA ASP A 2 14.39 -7.65 -1.35
C ASP A 2 12.96 -7.13 -1.50
N LEU A 3 12.49 -7.02 -2.74
CA LEU A 3 11.13 -6.58 -3.07
C LEU A 3 10.04 -7.52 -2.50
N LEU A 4 10.29 -8.83 -2.58
CA LEU A 4 9.35 -9.85 -2.09
C LEU A 4 9.29 -9.80 -0.56
N ALA A 5 10.46 -9.74 0.08
CA ALA A 5 10.56 -9.65 1.53
C ALA A 5 9.87 -8.40 2.08
N TYR A 6 10.02 -7.23 1.42
CA TYR A 6 9.29 -6.03 1.80
C TYR A 6 7.78 -6.20 1.67
N SER A 7 7.31 -6.79 0.56
CA SER A 7 5.89 -6.98 0.31
C SER A 7 5.25 -7.86 1.38
N ASP A 8 5.93 -8.94 1.77
CA ASP A 8 5.46 -9.86 2.81
C ASP A 8 5.40 -9.15 4.18
N LEU A 9 6.47 -8.45 4.57
CA LEU A 9 6.52 -7.70 5.82
C LEU A 9 5.42 -6.63 5.90
N ASN A 10 5.11 -6.00 4.77
CA ASN A 10 4.05 -5.00 4.75
C ASN A 10 2.65 -5.63 4.85
N GLY A 11 2.46 -6.82 4.29
CA GLY A 11 1.24 -7.60 4.51
C GLY A 11 1.05 -7.95 5.98
N GLU A 12 2.12 -8.38 6.66
CA GLU A 12 2.12 -8.63 8.11
C GLU A 12 1.77 -7.37 8.91
N PHE A 13 2.33 -6.21 8.52
CA PHE A 13 2.04 -4.94 9.15
C PHE A 13 0.54 -4.59 9.11
N HIS A 14 -0.08 -4.63 7.93
CA HIS A 14 -1.51 -4.33 7.81
C HIS A 14 -2.37 -5.36 8.56
N ASN A 15 -2.02 -6.64 8.49
CA ASN A 15 -2.70 -7.70 9.25
C ASN A 15 -2.65 -7.45 10.76
N LEU A 16 -1.51 -6.97 11.28
CA LEU A 16 -1.38 -6.64 12.69
C LEU A 16 -2.34 -5.51 13.09
N ILE A 17 -2.43 -4.44 12.29
CA ILE A 17 -3.36 -3.33 12.55
C ILE A 17 -4.81 -3.85 12.58
N PHE A 18 -5.22 -4.61 11.56
CA PHE A 18 -6.61 -5.10 11.48
C PHE A 18 -6.97 -6.07 12.60
N ASN A 19 -6.03 -6.92 13.02
CA ASN A 19 -6.23 -7.85 14.13
C ASN A 19 -6.41 -7.11 15.47
N VAL A 20 -5.72 -5.99 15.68
CA VAL A 20 -5.89 -5.15 16.89
C VAL A 20 -7.26 -4.47 16.93
N CYS A 21 -7.87 -4.18 15.77
CA CYS A 21 -9.22 -3.60 15.71
C CYS A 21 -10.33 -4.57 16.13
N GLY A 22 -10.08 -5.89 16.17
CA GLY A 22 -11.04 -6.92 16.60
C GLY A 22 -12.28 -7.10 15.71
N ASN A 23 -12.42 -6.34 14.61
CA ASN A 23 -13.57 -6.40 13.72
C ASN A 23 -13.36 -7.44 12.60
N LYS A 24 -13.98 -8.61 12.78
CA LYS A 24 -13.89 -9.75 11.85
C LYS A 24 -14.39 -9.45 10.44
N GLN A 25 -15.33 -8.52 10.28
CA GLN A 25 -15.85 -8.09 8.98
C GLN A 25 -14.80 -7.27 8.23
N LEU A 26 -14.14 -6.34 8.93
CA LEU A 26 -13.08 -5.49 8.39
C LEU A 26 -11.88 -6.34 7.95
N ILE A 27 -11.42 -7.26 8.82
CA ILE A 27 -10.34 -8.20 8.50
C ILE A 27 -10.62 -8.97 7.21
N LYS A 28 -11.86 -9.43 7.01
CA LYS A 28 -12.25 -10.19 5.81
C LYS A 28 -12.23 -9.35 4.54
N ILE A 29 -12.67 -8.09 4.60
CA ILE A 29 -12.64 -7.14 3.47
C ILE A 29 -11.17 -6.79 3.13
N CYS A 30 -10.35 -6.53 4.13
CA CYS A 30 -8.93 -6.22 3.97
C CYS A 30 -8.11 -7.40 3.41
N ASN A 31 -8.42 -8.63 3.84
CA ASN A 31 -7.81 -9.86 3.30
C ASN A 31 -8.13 -10.08 1.82
N ASN A 32 -9.35 -9.72 1.39
CA ASN A 32 -9.73 -9.80 -0.02
C ASN A 32 -8.99 -8.75 -0.87
N LEU A 33 -8.74 -7.55 -0.34
CA LEU A 33 -8.01 -6.48 -1.02
C LEU A 33 -6.49 -6.75 -1.12
N SER A 34 -5.89 -7.34 -0.09
CA SER A 34 -4.44 -7.63 -0.03
C SER A 34 -3.98 -8.69 -1.05
N SER A 35 -4.85 -9.59 -1.48
CA SER A 35 -4.55 -10.55 -2.56
C SER A 35 -4.38 -9.89 -3.94
N SER A 36 -5.02 -8.74 -4.18
CA SER A 36 -4.83 -7.92 -5.38
C SER A 36 -3.56 -7.06 -5.25
N GLU A 37 -3.30 -6.59 -4.02
CA GLU A 37 -2.19 -5.70 -3.69
C GLU A 37 -0.81 -6.30 -4.00
N TYR A 38 -0.60 -7.60 -3.83
CA TYR A 38 0.70 -8.26 -4.12
C TYR A 38 1.16 -8.07 -5.57
N ARG A 39 0.26 -8.26 -6.57
CA ARG A 39 0.60 -8.11 -7.99
C ARG A 39 0.82 -6.65 -8.38
N PHE A 40 -0.06 -5.75 -7.92
CA PHE A 40 0.09 -4.31 -8.19
C PHE A 40 1.34 -3.73 -7.53
N ARG A 41 1.69 -4.18 -6.33
CA ARG A 41 2.82 -3.68 -5.54
C ARG A 41 4.16 -4.13 -6.10
N ILE A 42 4.30 -5.37 -6.60
CA ILE A 42 5.51 -5.81 -7.32
C ILE A 42 5.76 -4.93 -8.57
N ASN A 43 4.73 -4.69 -9.37
CA ASN A 43 4.85 -3.88 -10.59
C ASN A 43 5.12 -2.40 -10.26
N ALA A 44 4.41 -1.85 -9.28
CA ALA A 44 4.60 -0.48 -8.85
C ALA A 44 5.99 -0.19 -8.29
N LEU A 45 6.55 -1.13 -7.53
CA LEU A 45 7.90 -0.99 -6.96
C LEU A 45 9.00 -1.16 -8.00
N ARG A 46 8.78 -1.97 -9.05
CA ARG A 46 9.68 -2.02 -10.21
C ARG A 46 9.74 -0.69 -10.95
N ASN A 47 8.60 -0.02 -11.10
CA ASN A 47 8.48 1.20 -11.90
C ASN A 47 8.76 2.49 -11.10
N ASN A 48 8.64 2.45 -9.77
CA ASN A 48 8.90 3.60 -8.89
C ASN A 48 9.51 3.18 -7.53
N PRO A 49 10.83 2.98 -7.45
CA PRO A 49 11.52 2.56 -6.22
C PRO A 49 11.38 3.56 -5.07
N GLU A 50 11.22 4.86 -5.35
CA GLU A 50 11.08 5.88 -4.30
C GLU A 50 9.76 5.74 -3.54
N ARG A 51 8.73 5.10 -4.13
CA ARG A 51 7.46 4.81 -3.44
C ARG A 51 7.65 4.00 -2.16
N LEU A 52 8.66 3.12 -2.09
CA LEU A 52 9.01 2.38 -0.86
C LEU A 52 9.29 3.32 0.31
N LYS A 53 10.14 4.32 0.11
CA LYS A 53 10.53 5.27 1.16
C LYS A 53 9.33 6.08 1.63
N TYR A 54 8.49 6.54 0.70
CA TYR A 54 7.28 7.28 1.04
C TYR A 54 6.26 6.41 1.80
N SER A 55 6.03 5.18 1.36
CA SER A 55 5.12 4.24 2.03
C SER A 55 5.60 3.91 3.44
N LEU A 56 6.92 3.73 3.64
CA LEU A 56 7.48 3.49 4.97
C LEU A 56 7.22 4.66 5.92
N LYS A 57 7.38 5.90 5.42
CA LYS A 57 7.09 7.09 6.21
C LYS A 57 5.61 7.19 6.57
N GLU A 58 4.71 6.94 5.61
CA GLU A 58 3.26 6.90 5.87
C GLU A 58 2.89 5.87 6.95
N HIS A 59 3.49 4.68 6.92
CA HIS A 59 3.27 3.68 7.97
C HIS A 59 3.78 4.14 9.34
N GLN A 60 4.95 4.77 9.40
CA GLN A 60 5.49 5.33 10.65
C GLN A 60 4.56 6.39 11.23
N ASP A 61 4.03 7.28 10.40
CA ASP A 61 3.10 8.33 10.83
C ASP A 61 1.78 7.74 11.35
N ILE A 62 1.24 6.72 10.68
CA ILE A 62 0.05 5.98 11.15
C ILE A 62 0.32 5.29 12.50
N ILE A 63 1.47 4.61 12.64
CA ILE A 63 1.86 3.96 13.90
C ILE A 63 1.94 4.99 15.03
N GLU A 64 2.52 6.16 14.78
CA GLU A 64 2.66 7.20 15.79
C GLU A 64 1.30 7.74 16.25
N ALA A 65 0.37 7.95 15.32
CA ALA A 65 -1.01 8.32 15.65
C ALA A 65 -1.72 7.22 16.48
N LEU A 66 -1.55 5.96 16.11
CA LEU A 66 -2.08 4.82 16.87
C LEU A 66 -1.49 4.73 18.27
N LYS A 67 -0.17 4.94 18.43
CA LYS A 67 0.51 4.95 19.75
C LYS A 67 -0.03 6.05 20.66
N ARG A 68 -0.35 7.21 20.10
CA ARG A 68 -0.98 8.34 20.81
C ARG A 68 -2.46 8.13 21.08
N LYS A 69 -3.06 7.04 20.57
CA LYS A 69 -4.49 6.73 20.62
C LYS A 69 -5.35 7.83 19.96
N ASP A 70 -4.80 8.51 18.98
CA ASP A 70 -5.49 9.54 18.20
C ASP A 70 -6.18 8.89 17.00
N ALA A 71 -7.44 8.49 17.20
CA ALA A 71 -8.21 7.76 16.20
C ALA A 71 -8.49 8.60 14.94
N GLU A 72 -8.79 9.88 15.10
CA GLU A 72 -9.09 10.79 13.99
C GLU A 72 -7.85 11.00 13.11
N GLN A 73 -6.70 11.21 13.75
CA GLN A 73 -5.45 11.38 13.01
C GLN A 73 -5.02 10.09 12.31
N ALA A 74 -5.18 8.93 12.95
CA ALA A 74 -4.88 7.63 12.36
C ALA A 74 -5.76 7.33 11.15
N GLU A 75 -7.06 7.65 11.22
CA GLU A 75 -7.98 7.52 10.09
C GLU A 75 -7.54 8.41 8.92
N ARG A 76 -7.31 9.71 9.18
CA ARG A 76 -6.89 10.67 8.14
C ARG A 76 -5.61 10.22 7.44
N LEU A 77 -4.60 9.78 8.19
CA LEU A 77 -3.33 9.30 7.63
C LEU A 77 -3.52 8.02 6.82
N SER A 78 -4.40 7.12 7.27
CA SER A 78 -4.73 5.89 6.53
C SER A 78 -5.42 6.19 5.20
N GLN A 79 -6.34 7.16 5.17
CA GLN A 79 -6.98 7.60 3.92
C GLN A 79 -5.98 8.20 2.94
N ILE A 80 -5.04 9.03 3.43
CA ILE A 80 -3.97 9.60 2.60
C ILE A 80 -3.09 8.49 2.02
N HIS A 81 -2.70 7.51 2.83
CA HIS A 81 -1.91 6.37 2.38
C HIS A 81 -2.61 5.62 1.23
N ILE A 82 -3.90 5.29 1.38
CA ILE A 82 -4.68 4.60 0.33
C ILE A 82 -4.73 5.43 -0.96
N ASN A 83 -4.99 6.73 -0.87
CA ASN A 83 -5.03 7.61 -2.04
C ASN A 83 -3.67 7.67 -2.76
N ASN A 84 -2.57 7.70 -2.02
CA ASN A 84 -1.22 7.69 -2.58
C ASN A 84 -0.90 6.35 -3.27
N VAL A 85 -1.35 5.23 -2.69
CA VAL A 85 -1.25 3.91 -3.34
C VAL A 85 -2.03 3.89 -4.66
N LEU A 86 -3.29 4.32 -4.65
CA LEU A 86 -4.14 4.36 -5.85
C LEU A 86 -3.55 5.24 -6.96
N LYS A 87 -3.08 6.43 -6.62
CA LYS A 87 -2.42 7.34 -7.56
C LYS A 87 -1.22 6.67 -8.22
N ASN A 88 -0.39 6.01 -7.43
CA ASN A 88 0.80 5.33 -7.94
C ASN A 88 0.46 4.15 -8.87
N ILE A 89 -0.60 3.39 -8.56
CA ILE A 89 -1.09 2.31 -9.43
C ILE A 89 -1.53 2.88 -10.78
N LEU A 90 -2.37 3.91 -10.77
CA LEU A 90 -2.90 4.53 -11.99
C LEU A 90 -1.80 5.16 -12.87
N GLU A 91 -0.81 5.81 -12.25
CA GLU A 91 0.34 6.36 -12.96
C GLU A 91 1.19 5.28 -13.63
N ASN A 92 1.35 4.12 -12.99
CA ASN A 92 2.09 3.00 -13.58
C ASN A 92 1.31 2.34 -14.73
N GLU A 93 -0.01 2.15 -14.60
CA GLU A 93 -0.85 1.63 -15.69
C GLU A 93 -0.84 2.56 -16.92
N SER A 94 -0.80 3.88 -16.70
CA SER A 94 -0.75 4.87 -17.79
C SER A 94 0.59 4.81 -18.55
N LYS A 95 1.71 4.61 -17.83
CA LYS A 95 3.05 4.48 -18.44
C LYS A 95 3.19 3.18 -19.24
N GLU A 96 2.70 2.07 -18.72
CA GLU A 96 2.76 0.77 -19.42
C GLU A 96 1.93 0.77 -20.73
N LYS A 97 0.86 1.57 -20.82
CA LYS A 97 0.10 1.72 -22.07
C LYS A 97 0.86 2.56 -23.10
N GLY A 98 1.49 3.66 -22.69
CA GLY A 98 2.29 4.50 -23.59
C GLY A 98 3.50 3.76 -24.18
N GLU A 99 4.22 2.98 -23.38
CA GLU A 99 5.39 2.21 -23.85
C GLU A 99 5.00 1.09 -24.84
N LYS A 100 3.80 0.51 -24.71
CA LYS A 100 3.30 -0.52 -25.64
C LYS A 100 2.85 0.05 -26.98
N GLU A 101 2.34 1.29 -26.99
CA GLU A 101 1.98 2.00 -28.22
C GLU A 101 3.23 2.46 -28.99
N ASP A 102 4.26 2.96 -28.29
CA ASP A 102 5.53 3.35 -28.91
C ASP A 102 6.37 2.16 -29.40
N ALA A 103 6.28 0.99 -28.77
CA ALA A 103 7.00 -0.22 -29.21
C ALA A 103 6.29 -0.97 -30.36
N SER A 104 5.06 -0.60 -30.70
CA SER A 104 4.26 -1.24 -31.77
C SER A 104 4.22 -0.40 -33.06
N ASN A 105 4.97 0.71 -33.11
CA ASN A 105 5.05 1.65 -34.23
C ASN A 105 6.49 1.72 -34.76
#